data_AF-X1N0M9-F1
#
_entry.id   AF-X1N0M9-F1
#
_cell.length_a   1.000
_cell.length_b   1.000
_cell.length_c   1.000
_cell.angle_alpha   90.00
_cell.angle_beta   90.00
_cell.angle_gamma   90.00
#
_symmetry.space_group_name_H-M   'P 1'
#
loop_
_entity.id
_entity.type
_entity.pdbx_description
1 polymer ?
#
loop_
_entity_poly.entity_id
_entity_poly.type
_entity_poly.pdbx_seq_one_letter_code
_entity_poly.pdbx_strand_id
1 'polypeptide(L)'
;KDTLYQRALWTYWPWLMLILGGPGNNAGTYLGCITVVAMRRLIIAYKWFFDKYLFFPTAYFEQILLGTLLIVIMIFRPSGLIPEKLLYIPGINYKELVKEKTEVDWRRAKKPISKKGIFKMFKKGDKE
;
A
#
# COMPACT_ATOMS: atom_id res chain seq x y z
N LYS A 1 10.22 28.63 -19.00
CA LYS A 1 9.16 28.59 -17.96
C LYS A 1 8.53 27.20 -18.09
N ASP A 2 9.12 26.24 -17.41
CA ASP A 2 9.01 24.84 -17.84
C ASP A 2 7.96 24.16 -16.98
N THR A 3 6.69 24.36 -17.36
CA THR A 3 5.52 23.81 -16.67
C THR A 3 5.41 22.28 -16.77
N LEU A 4 6.26 21.63 -17.57
CA LEU A 4 6.32 20.18 -17.70
C LEU A 4 6.92 19.48 -16.48
N TYR A 5 7.87 20.13 -15.77
CA TYR A 5 8.59 19.52 -14.64
C TYR A 5 7.79 19.47 -13.33
N GLN A 6 6.70 20.24 -13.23
CA GLN A 6 5.98 20.35 -11.97
C GLN A 6 5.13 19.10 -11.70
N ARG A 7 4.55 18.47 -12.75
CA ARG A 7 3.60 17.34 -12.60
C ARG A 7 4.21 16.13 -11.88
N ALA A 8 5.46 15.80 -12.17
CA ALA A 8 6.16 14.70 -11.52
C ALA A 8 6.30 14.90 -10.00
N LEU A 9 6.47 16.14 -9.54
CA LEU A 9 6.57 16.42 -8.10
C LEU A 9 5.26 16.12 -7.36
N TRP A 10 4.11 16.36 -8.01
CA TRP A 10 2.79 16.24 -7.39
C TRP A 10 2.16 14.85 -7.51
N THR A 11 2.52 14.07 -8.53
CA THR A 11 1.96 12.72 -8.72
C THR A 11 2.98 11.63 -8.48
N TYR A 12 4.17 11.74 -9.07
CA TYR A 12 5.15 10.67 -9.01
C TYR A 12 5.71 10.47 -7.61
N TRP A 13 5.99 11.55 -6.86
CA TRP A 13 6.52 11.40 -5.50
C TRP A 13 5.55 10.79 -4.50
N PRO A 14 4.27 11.25 -4.38
CA PRO A 14 3.33 10.59 -3.49
C PRO A 14 3.12 9.12 -3.86
N TRP A 15 3.04 8.81 -5.16
CA TRP A 15 2.96 7.43 -5.64
C TRP A 15 4.19 6.61 -5.25
N LEU A 16 5.39 7.16 -5.40
CA LEU A 16 6.63 6.49 -5.02
C LEU A 16 6.67 6.23 -3.51
N MET A 17 6.34 7.22 -2.68
CA MET A 17 6.27 7.05 -1.22
C MET A 17 5.25 5.97 -0.81
N LEU A 18 4.11 5.89 -1.52
CA LEU A 18 3.05 4.92 -1.25
C LEU A 18 3.43 3.50 -1.70
N ILE A 19 3.99 3.35 -2.91
CA ILE A 19 4.47 2.06 -3.41
C ILE A 19 5.62 1.54 -2.54
N LEU A 20 6.52 2.43 -2.13
CA LEU A 20 7.64 2.12 -1.25
C LEU A 20 7.17 1.64 0.12
N GLY A 21 6.18 2.31 0.70
CA GLY A 21 5.63 1.95 2.00
C GLY A 21 4.75 0.70 1.98
N GLY A 22 4.03 0.47 0.88
CA GLY A 22 3.11 -0.67 0.71
C GLY A 22 1.66 -0.21 0.53
N PRO A 23 1.02 -0.51 -0.61
CA PRO A 23 -0.37 -0.17 -0.84
C PRO A 23 -1.27 -1.05 0.05
N GLY A 24 -1.76 -0.51 1.17
CA GLY A 24 -2.69 -1.22 2.06
C GLY A 24 -2.31 -1.24 3.55
N ASN A 25 -1.21 -0.58 3.94
CA ASN A 25 -0.90 -0.37 5.35
C ASN A 25 -0.37 1.04 5.65
N ASN A 26 -1.08 1.78 6.50
CA ASN A 26 -0.72 3.14 6.93
C ASN A 26 0.67 3.21 7.57
N ALA A 27 1.07 2.19 8.33
CA ALA A 27 2.38 2.13 8.96
C ALA A 27 3.52 1.98 7.94
N GLY A 28 3.27 1.20 6.88
CA GLY A 28 4.19 1.02 5.77
C GLY A 28 4.37 2.33 5.00
N THR A 29 3.26 2.97 4.61
CA THR A 29 3.25 4.28 3.95
C THR A 29 4.03 5.33 4.73
N TYR A 30 3.88 5.39 6.06
CA TYR A 30 4.60 6.34 6.89
C TYR A 30 6.11 6.12 6.85
N LEU A 31 6.55 4.86 6.98
CA LEU A 31 7.95 4.48 6.89
C LEU A 31 8.52 4.78 5.50
N GLY A 32 7.70 4.60 4.47
CA GLY A 32 8.09 4.93 3.10
C GLY A 32 8.23 6.43 2.84
N CYS A 33 7.31 7.24 3.36
CA CYS A 33 7.42 8.70 3.37
C CYS A 33 8.71 9.15 4.06
N ILE A 34 8.99 8.66 5.27
CA ILE A 34 10.21 9.03 6.01
C ILE A 34 11.45 8.68 5.22
N THR A 35 11.52 7.48 4.65
CA THR A 35 12.68 7.02 3.89
C THR A 35 12.95 7.90 2.68
N VAL A 36 11.93 8.15 1.85
CA VAL A 36 12.07 8.99 0.65
C VAL A 36 12.43 10.42 1.02
N VAL A 37 11.77 11.01 2.03
CA VAL A 37 12.04 12.38 2.45
C VAL A 37 13.43 12.51 3.04
N ALA A 38 13.86 11.59 3.91
CA ALA A 38 15.20 11.58 4.49
C ALA A 38 16.27 11.50 3.39
N MET A 39 16.10 10.59 2.43
CA MET A 39 17.03 10.42 1.30
C MET A 39 17.12 11.69 0.46
N ARG A 40 15.98 12.31 0.11
CA ARG A 40 15.98 13.60 -0.59
C ARG A 40 16.65 14.70 0.22
N ARG A 41 16.44 14.73 1.54
CA ARG A 41 17.07 15.72 2.41
C ARG A 41 18.58 15.56 2.48
N LEU A 42 19.08 14.33 2.51
CA LEU A 42 20.50 14.03 2.44
C LEU A 42 21.11 14.54 1.12
N ILE A 43 20.46 14.28 -0.02
CA ILE A 43 20.96 14.74 -1.33
C ILE A 43 21.06 16.26 -1.39
N ILE A 44 20.03 16.97 -0.91
CA ILE A 44 20.02 18.44 -0.89
C ILE A 44 21.09 18.98 0.07
N ALA A 45 21.24 18.38 1.25
CA ALA A 45 22.26 18.79 2.23
C ALA A 45 23.68 18.62 1.69
N TYR A 46 23.96 17.52 0.99
CA TYR A 46 25.26 17.21 0.43
C TYR A 46 25.44 17.68 -1.03
N LYS A 47 24.53 18.55 -1.54
CA LYS A 47 24.54 18.99 -2.94
C LYS A 47 25.92 19.51 -3.38
N TRP A 48 26.57 20.33 -2.56
CA TRP A 48 27.88 20.92 -2.85
C TRP A 48 28.99 19.88 -3.00
N PHE A 49 28.89 18.76 -2.29
CA PHE A 49 29.85 17.67 -2.41
C PHE A 49 29.65 16.90 -3.71
N PHE A 50 28.40 16.65 -4.09
CA PHE A 50 28.06 15.93 -5.32
C PHE A 50 28.37 16.74 -6.58
N ASP A 51 28.19 18.06 -6.55
CA ASP A 51 28.46 18.94 -7.71
C ASP A 51 29.95 18.95 -8.09
N LYS A 52 30.84 18.67 -7.14
CA LYS A 52 32.29 18.57 -7.37
C LYS A 52 32.71 17.24 -8.01
N TYR A 53 31.94 16.18 -7.81
CA TYR A 53 32.29 14.82 -8.24
C TYR A 53 31.51 14.37 -9.48
N LEU A 54 30.31 14.91 -9.71
CA LEU A 54 29.44 14.55 -10.82
C LEU A 54 29.59 15.53 -11.98
N PHE A 55 29.64 15.01 -13.21
CA PHE A 55 29.70 15.80 -14.44
C PHE A 55 28.34 16.37 -14.88
N PHE A 56 27.28 16.18 -14.09
CA PHE A 56 25.90 16.53 -14.45
C PHE A 56 25.13 17.16 -13.29
N PRO A 57 24.05 17.92 -13.56
CA PRO A 57 23.28 18.60 -12.51
C PRO A 57 22.67 17.64 -11.49
N THR A 58 22.77 18.01 -10.19
CA THR A 58 22.24 17.20 -9.06
C THR A 58 20.74 16.87 -9.18
N ALA A 59 19.96 17.68 -9.92
CA ALA A 59 18.54 17.44 -10.13
C ALA A 59 18.25 16.10 -10.84
N TYR A 60 19.10 15.71 -11.80
CA TYR A 60 18.96 14.42 -12.48
C TYR A 60 19.41 13.26 -11.59
N PHE A 61 20.42 13.49 -10.75
CA PHE A 61 20.89 12.49 -9.80
C PHE A 61 19.78 12.05 -8.85
N GLU A 62 19.01 13.02 -8.35
CA GLU A 62 17.88 12.75 -7.47
C GLU A 62 16.82 11.87 -8.14
N GLN A 63 16.50 12.14 -9.42
CA GLN A 63 15.51 11.37 -10.18
C GLN A 63 15.99 9.94 -10.47
N ILE A 64 17.26 9.78 -10.85
CA ILE A 64 17.86 8.46 -11.09
C ILE A 64 17.85 7.64 -9.80
N LEU A 65 18.29 8.24 -8.69
CA LEU A 65 18.35 7.58 -7.40
C LEU A 65 16.96 7.15 -6.91
N LEU A 66 15.94 8.01 -7.05
CA LEU A 66 14.55 7.68 -6.74
C LEU A 66 14.03 6.53 -7.62
N GLY A 67 14.33 6.55 -8.92
CA GLY A 67 13.97 5.46 -9.83
C GLY A 67 14.64 4.14 -9.47
N THR A 68 15.94 4.16 -9.15
CA THR A 68 16.69 2.98 -8.69
C THR A 68 16.12 2.43 -7.39
N LEU A 69 15.79 3.30 -6.43
CA LEU A 69 15.14 2.93 -5.17
C LEU A 69 13.85 2.15 -5.43
N LEU A 70 13.00 2.67 -6.33
CA LEU A 70 11.74 2.02 -6.69
C LEU A 70 11.95 0.61 -7.28
N ILE A 71 12.93 0.45 -8.17
CA ILE A 71 13.27 -0.85 -8.78
C ILE A 71 13.73 -1.84 -7.69
N VAL A 72 14.64 -1.39 -6.81
CA VAL A 72 15.15 -2.20 -5.69
C VAL A 72 14.00 -2.72 -4.83
N ILE A 73 13.01 -1.89 -4.50
CA ILE A 73 11.89 -2.31 -3.66
C ILE A 73 10.94 -3.27 -4.37
N MET A 74 10.66 -3.05 -5.66
CA MET A 74 9.87 -4.03 -6.42
C MET A 74 10.52 -5.42 -6.40
N ILE A 75 11.86 -5.48 -6.40
CA ILE A 75 12.60 -6.75 -6.30
C ILE A 75 12.49 -7.34 -4.89
N PHE A 76 12.71 -6.54 -3.83
CA PHE A 76 12.79 -7.08 -2.47
C PHE A 76 11.42 -7.40 -1.84
N ARG A 77 10.39 -6.57 -2.05
CA ARG A 77 9.04 -6.83 -1.54
C ARG A 77 7.98 -6.12 -2.39
N PRO A 78 7.41 -6.78 -3.41
CA PRO A 78 6.36 -6.20 -4.25
C PRO A 78 5.05 -5.91 -3.47
N SER A 79 4.84 -6.58 -2.33
CA SER A 79 3.70 -6.33 -1.43
C SER A 79 3.92 -5.17 -0.46
N GLY A 80 5.04 -4.44 -0.57
CA GLY A 80 5.42 -3.35 0.34
C GLY A 80 6.24 -3.80 1.56
N LEU A 81 6.79 -2.81 2.29
CA LEU A 81 7.61 -3.04 3.49
C LEU A 81 6.83 -3.81 4.58
N ILE A 82 5.53 -3.54 4.73
CA ILE A 82 4.68 -4.21 5.71
C ILE A 82 3.44 -4.78 5.01
N PRO A 83 3.29 -6.12 4.97
CA PRO A 83 2.15 -6.76 4.32
C PRO A 83 0.84 -6.35 5.00
N GLU A 84 -0.20 -6.27 4.17
CA GLU A 84 -1.54 -5.81 4.52
C GLU A 84 -2.12 -6.63 5.67
N LYS A 85 -2.70 -5.94 6.67
CA LYS A 85 -3.46 -6.62 7.72
C LYS A 85 -4.79 -7.05 7.10
N LEU A 86 -5.16 -8.33 7.27
CA LEU A 86 -6.42 -8.87 6.76
C LEU A 86 -7.60 -7.92 7.10
N LEU A 87 -8.44 -7.63 6.09
CA LEU A 87 -9.63 -6.80 6.24
C LEU A 87 -10.50 -7.32 7.40
N TYR A 88 -10.65 -6.49 8.43
CA TYR A 88 -11.56 -6.79 9.54
C TYR A 88 -12.97 -6.40 9.13
N ILE A 89 -13.77 -7.40 8.76
CA ILE A 89 -15.20 -7.23 8.48
C ILE A 89 -15.95 -7.61 9.77
N PRO A 90 -16.74 -6.70 10.37
CA PRO A 90 -17.47 -7.02 11.59
C PRO A 90 -18.46 -8.16 11.36
N GLY A 91 -18.37 -9.21 12.20
CA GLY A 91 -19.23 -10.39 12.13
C GLY A 91 -18.72 -11.55 11.25
N ILE A 92 -17.50 -11.46 10.71
CA ILE A 92 -16.87 -12.51 9.89
C ILE A 92 -15.51 -12.89 10.49
N ASN A 93 -15.32 -14.18 10.81
CA ASN A 93 -14.04 -14.69 11.29
C ASN A 93 -13.12 -15.04 10.12
N TYR A 94 -12.21 -14.12 9.79
CA TYR A 94 -11.24 -14.26 8.69
C TYR A 94 -10.34 -15.48 8.82
N LYS A 95 -10.05 -15.97 10.03
CA LYS A 95 -9.19 -17.16 10.24
C LYS A 95 -9.82 -18.45 9.70
N GLU A 96 -11.14 -18.48 9.64
CA GLU A 96 -11.93 -19.60 9.14
C GLU A 96 -12.00 -19.55 7.60
N LEU A 97 -12.29 -18.38 7.04
CA LEU A 97 -12.37 -18.16 5.59
C LEU A 97 -11.03 -18.31 4.85
N VAL A 98 -9.92 -17.93 5.49
CA VAL A 98 -8.58 -18.11 4.89
C VAL A 98 -8.19 -19.58 4.84
N LYS A 99 -8.70 -20.42 5.76
CA LYS A 99 -8.54 -21.88 5.72
C LYS A 99 -9.48 -22.57 4.73
N GLU A 100 -10.66 -21.99 4.51
CA GLU A 100 -11.69 -22.54 3.60
C GLU A 100 -11.39 -22.27 2.11
N LYS A 101 -10.34 -21.51 1.78
CA LYS A 101 -10.11 -21.01 0.41
C LYS A 101 -9.44 -21.97 -0.57
N THR A 102 -9.28 -23.27 -0.28
CA THR A 102 -8.61 -24.21 -1.21
C THR A 102 -9.48 -25.31 -1.80
N GLU A 103 -10.73 -25.51 -1.37
CA GLU A 103 -11.63 -26.46 -2.04
C GLU A 103 -12.96 -25.79 -2.40
N VAL A 104 -12.97 -25.05 -3.50
CA VAL A 104 -14.22 -24.60 -4.12
C VAL A 104 -14.78 -25.76 -4.95
N ASP A 105 -15.54 -26.64 -4.30
CA ASP A 105 -16.42 -27.55 -5.03
C ASP A 105 -17.64 -26.75 -5.50
N TRP A 106 -17.58 -26.23 -6.73
CA TRP A 106 -18.64 -25.43 -7.36
C TRP A 106 -19.99 -26.16 -7.46
N ARG A 107 -20.01 -27.47 -7.20
CA ARG A 107 -21.20 -28.32 -7.21
C ARG A 107 -21.95 -28.34 -5.86
N ARG A 108 -21.39 -27.79 -4.78
CA ARG A 108 -21.89 -28.02 -3.41
C ARG A 108 -22.08 -26.79 -2.53
N ALA A 109 -21.93 -25.58 -3.07
CA ALA A 109 -22.07 -24.35 -2.27
C ALA A 109 -23.47 -24.25 -1.62
N LYS A 110 -23.56 -24.48 -0.30
CA LYS A 110 -24.79 -24.26 0.47
C LYS A 110 -25.05 -22.75 0.54
N LYS A 111 -26.27 -22.33 0.18
CA LYS A 111 -26.72 -20.93 0.30
C LYS A 111 -26.50 -20.43 1.74
N PRO A 112 -25.95 -19.22 1.94
CA PRO A 112 -25.75 -18.68 3.28
C PRO A 112 -27.11 -18.52 3.97
N ILE A 113 -27.23 -19.08 5.19
CA ILE A 113 -28.44 -18.99 6.00
C ILE A 113 -28.63 -17.52 6.40
N SER A 114 -29.61 -16.89 5.76
CA SER A 114 -29.95 -15.49 6.02
C SER A 114 -30.52 -15.32 7.43
N LYS A 115 -29.79 -14.62 8.31
CA LYS A 115 -30.22 -14.24 9.68
C LYS A 115 -31.55 -13.46 9.71
N LYS A 116 -32.03 -12.96 8.55
CA LYS A 116 -33.30 -12.26 8.41
C LYS A 116 -34.51 -13.15 8.72
N GLY A 117 -34.40 -14.47 8.57
CA GLY A 117 -35.45 -15.43 8.92
C GLY A 117 -35.61 -15.64 10.43
N ILE A 118 -34.50 -15.71 11.17
CA ILE A 118 -34.48 -15.96 12.63
C ILE A 118 -35.13 -14.78 13.37
N PHE A 119 -34.83 -13.54 12.95
CA PHE A 119 -35.40 -12.35 13.58
C PHE A 119 -36.93 -12.24 13.37
N LYS A 120 -37.45 -12.76 12.25
CA LYS A 120 -38.90 -12.79 11.97
C LYS A 120 -39.63 -13.84 12.82
N MET A 121 -38.93 -14.90 13.23
CA MET A 121 -39.46 -15.96 14.09
C MET A 121 -39.53 -15.51 15.55
N PHE A 122 -38.49 -14.83 16.05
CA PHE A 122 -38.52 -14.23 17.40
C PHE A 122 -39.60 -13.16 17.56
N LYS A 123 -39.79 -12.30 16.55
CA LYS A 123 -40.84 -11.27 16.58
C LYS A 123 -42.27 -11.83 16.53
N LYS A 124 -42.45 -13.11 16.17
CA LYS A 124 -43.76 -13.76 16.14
C LYS A 124 -44.12 -14.44 17.47
N GLY A 125 -43.13 -14.78 18.31
CA GLY A 125 -43.35 -15.37 19.64
C GLY A 125 -43.74 -14.35 20.73
N ASP A 126 -43.39 -13.08 20.56
CA ASP A 126 -43.72 -12.00 21.52
C ASP A 126 -45.13 -11.39 21.32
N LYS A 127 -46.00 -12.03 20.52
CA LYS A 127 -47.34 -11.51 20.17
C LYS A 127 -48.50 -12.42 20.60
N GLU A 128 -48.25 -13.45 21.39
CA GLU A 128 -49.27 -14.21 22.12
C GLU A 128 -49.25 -13.82 23.60
#